data_AF-A0AAJ4A4X0-F1
#
_entry.id   AF-A0AAJ4A4X0-F1
#
_cell.length_a   1.000
_cell.length_b   1.000
_cell.length_c   1.000
_cell.angle_alpha   90.00
_cell.angle_beta   90.00
_cell.angle_gamma   90.00
#
_symmetry.space_group_name_H-M   'P 1'
#
loop_
_entity.id
_entity.type
_entity.pdbx_description
1 polymer ?
#
loop_
_entity_poly.entity_id
_entity_poly.type
_entity_poly.pdbx_seq_one_letter_code
_entity_poly.pdbx_strand_id
1 'polypeptide(L)'
;MNKKIIMSLGLAVLLTSSLAAAQMNYDKSKGSYAKSQQSNMKQNSHKNPLIAQIMSLDLSDEQRDKIRAIMIENMQSMPKISNAFSDTNFDKELFIKLSKEKQEGKIERKAQMIASVYAVLTPAQKAELRKMIDQKMAMRMESSMGGKSKNSCK
;
A
#
# COMPACT_ATOMS: atom_id res chain seq x y z
N MET A 1 -27.96 -58.00 -2.73
CA MET A 1 -28.01 -56.93 -1.71
C MET A 1 -26.58 -56.48 -1.44
N ASN A 2 -26.21 -55.30 -1.92
CA ASN A 2 -24.83 -54.80 -1.93
C ASN A 2 -24.68 -53.71 -0.88
N LYS A 3 -23.95 -53.99 0.20
CA LYS A 3 -23.29 -53.05 1.14
C LYS A 3 -22.10 -53.85 1.68
N LYS A 4 -20.87 -53.34 1.78
CA LYS A 4 -20.43 -52.40 2.82
C LYS A 4 -19.24 -51.55 2.34
N ILE A 5 -19.31 -50.31 2.77
CA ILE A 5 -18.46 -49.15 2.54
C ILE A 5 -17.09 -49.36 3.21
N ILE A 6 -16.00 -49.14 2.49
CA ILE A 6 -14.65 -49.06 3.07
C ILE A 6 -14.39 -47.58 3.38
N MET A 7 -14.57 -47.23 4.65
CA MET A 7 -14.01 -46.03 5.26
C MET A 7 -12.50 -46.23 5.43
N SER A 8 -11.67 -45.39 4.81
CA SER A 8 -10.28 -45.22 5.21
C SER A 8 -9.99 -43.74 5.51
N LEU A 9 -10.10 -43.41 6.80
CA LEU A 9 -9.27 -42.44 7.54
C LEU A 9 -7.78 -42.61 7.10
N GLY A 10 -6.91 -41.61 6.99
CA GLY A 10 -6.92 -40.18 7.21
C GLY A 10 -5.45 -39.74 7.04
N LEU A 11 -5.16 -38.73 6.21
CA LEU A 11 -3.80 -38.25 5.95
C LEU A 11 -3.34 -37.35 7.11
N ALA A 12 -2.52 -37.89 8.01
CA ALA A 12 -1.84 -37.11 9.04
C ALA A 12 -0.57 -36.48 8.44
N VAL A 13 -0.68 -35.22 8.00
CA VAL A 13 0.49 -34.38 7.70
C VAL A 13 0.84 -33.62 8.97
N LEU A 14 1.80 -34.13 9.74
CA LEU A 14 2.42 -33.37 10.82
C LEU A 14 3.46 -32.41 10.20
N LEU A 15 3.01 -31.21 9.84
CA LEU A 15 3.90 -30.06 9.66
C LEU A 15 3.87 -29.23 10.94
N THR A 16 4.64 -29.63 11.95
CA THR A 16 4.93 -28.76 13.09
C THR A 16 6.22 -28.01 12.82
N SER A 17 6.03 -26.75 12.45
CA SER A 17 7.06 -25.74 12.26
C SER A 17 7.94 -25.64 13.52
N SER A 18 9.25 -25.81 13.37
CA SER A 18 10.20 -25.36 14.37
C SER A 18 10.18 -23.82 14.38
N LEU A 19 9.42 -23.26 15.32
CA LEU A 19 9.47 -21.84 15.61
C LEU A 19 10.80 -21.54 16.33
N ALA A 20 11.82 -21.14 15.58
CA ALA A 20 13.02 -20.56 16.15
C ALA A 20 12.62 -19.22 16.79
N ALA A 21 12.50 -19.20 18.11
CA ALA A 21 12.37 -17.97 18.88
C ALA A 21 13.64 -17.15 18.67
N ALA A 22 13.57 -16.13 17.83
CA ALA A 22 14.58 -15.09 17.78
C ALA A 22 14.60 -14.41 19.15
N GLN A 23 15.65 -14.71 19.90
CA GLN A 23 15.98 -14.08 21.17
C GLN A 23 16.15 -12.57 20.91
N MET A 24 15.08 -11.80 21.15
CA MET A 24 15.14 -10.35 21.15
C MET A 24 15.96 -9.95 22.36
N ASN A 25 17.25 -9.67 22.14
CA ASN A 25 18.07 -8.93 23.09
C ASN A 25 17.40 -7.57 23.31
N TYR A 26 16.67 -7.46 24.42
CA TYR A 26 16.13 -6.20 24.91
C TYR A 26 17.30 -5.43 25.53
N ASP A 27 18.05 -4.73 24.67
CA ASP A 27 19.08 -3.81 25.14
C ASP A 27 18.39 -2.59 25.75
N LYS A 28 18.36 -2.56 27.10
CA LYS A 28 17.99 -1.38 27.90
C LYS A 28 19.10 -0.34 27.76
N SER A 29 19.15 0.34 26.62
CA SER A 29 19.92 1.56 26.50
C SER A 29 19.16 2.71 27.16
N LYS A 30 19.79 3.25 28.20
CA LYS A 30 19.28 4.27 29.11
C LYS A 30 18.88 5.55 28.38
N GLY A 31 17.84 6.18 28.91
CA GLY A 31 17.29 7.43 28.42
C GLY A 31 18.34 8.53 28.27
N SER A 32 18.29 9.18 27.12
CA SER A 32 18.81 10.53 26.94
C SER A 32 17.75 11.32 26.20
N TYR A 33 17.06 12.18 26.94
CA TYR A 33 16.17 13.21 26.38
C TYR A 33 17.05 14.20 25.63
N ALA A 34 17.30 13.94 24.35
CA ALA A 34 18.06 14.83 23.48
C ALA A 34 17.11 15.56 22.52
N LYS A 35 16.95 16.86 22.81
CA LYS A 35 16.67 18.00 21.93
C LYS A 35 15.85 17.74 20.65
N SER A 36 14.69 18.39 20.63
CA SER A 36 14.03 19.03 19.48
C SER A 36 14.85 19.03 18.17
N GLN A 37 14.70 17.99 17.35
CA GLN A 37 14.83 18.15 15.92
C GLN A 37 13.47 18.58 15.39
N GLN A 38 13.38 19.88 15.10
CA GLN A 38 12.39 20.45 14.21
C GLN A 38 12.65 19.88 12.81
N SER A 39 12.36 18.58 12.64
CA SER A 39 12.28 18.00 11.32
C SER A 39 11.07 18.64 10.67
N ASN A 40 11.30 19.32 9.55
CA ASN A 40 10.24 19.67 8.63
C ASN A 40 9.56 18.35 8.23
N MET A 41 8.55 17.93 9.01
CA MET A 41 7.62 16.90 8.61
C MET A 41 6.87 17.50 7.43
N LYS A 42 7.48 17.40 6.24
CA LYS A 42 6.74 17.48 4.99
C LYS A 42 5.58 16.54 5.22
N GLN A 43 4.38 17.09 5.34
CA GLN A 43 3.15 16.34 5.38
C GLN A 43 3.15 15.52 4.10
N ASN A 44 3.66 14.31 4.20
CA ASN A 44 3.69 13.35 3.13
C ASN A 44 2.26 12.85 3.09
N SER A 45 1.38 13.71 2.56
CA SER A 45 0.03 13.38 2.17
C SER A 45 0.14 12.04 1.48
N HIS A 46 -0.64 11.06 1.95
CA HIS A 46 -0.73 9.70 1.40
C HIS A 46 -1.26 9.72 -0.05
N LYS A 47 -0.68 10.55 -0.90
CA LYS A 47 -0.95 10.66 -2.32
C LYS A 47 -0.38 9.40 -2.94
N ASN A 48 -1.23 8.74 -3.73
CA ASN A 48 -0.82 7.59 -4.50
C ASN A 48 0.42 7.98 -5.33
N PRO A 49 1.58 7.33 -5.12
CA PRO A 49 2.86 7.79 -5.69
C PRO A 49 2.87 7.77 -7.21
N LEU A 50 2.01 6.95 -7.83
CA LEU A 50 1.85 6.91 -9.28
C LEU A 50 1.02 8.09 -9.79
N ILE A 51 -0.04 8.48 -9.09
CA ILE A 51 -0.84 9.66 -9.47
C ILE A 51 -0.03 10.94 -9.34
N ALA A 52 0.83 11.03 -8.32
CA ALA A 52 1.74 12.16 -8.19
C ALA A 52 2.69 12.29 -9.41
N GLN A 53 3.14 11.17 -9.98
CA GLN A 53 3.96 11.17 -11.19
C GLN A 53 3.15 11.57 -12.43
N ILE A 54 1.90 11.12 -12.54
CA ILE A 54 1.03 11.53 -13.64
C ILE A 54 0.78 13.04 -13.59
N MET A 55 0.53 13.59 -12.41
CA MET A 55 0.31 15.03 -12.22
C MET A 55 1.56 15.90 -12.48
N SER A 56 2.75 15.30 -12.54
CA SER A 56 3.99 16.00 -12.92
C SER A 56 4.26 16.00 -14.43
N LEU A 57 3.47 15.28 -15.23
CA LEU A 57 3.55 15.37 -16.69
C LEU A 57 3.06 16.75 -17.16
N ASP A 58 3.41 17.09 -18.39
CA ASP A 58 2.87 18.26 -19.08
C ASP A 58 1.41 18.02 -19.48
N LEU A 59 0.50 18.20 -18.52
CA LEU A 59 -0.93 18.03 -18.67
C LEU A 59 -1.60 19.37 -18.98
N SER A 60 -2.57 19.36 -19.91
CA SER A 60 -3.46 20.52 -20.07
C SER A 60 -4.35 20.71 -18.84
N ASP A 61 -4.89 21.91 -18.67
CA ASP A 61 -5.76 22.22 -17.52
C ASP A 61 -7.03 21.35 -17.53
N GLU A 62 -7.62 21.11 -18.71
CA GLU A 62 -8.74 20.19 -18.85
C GLU A 62 -8.40 18.75 -18.42
N GLN A 63 -7.20 18.26 -18.77
CA GLN A 63 -6.75 16.94 -18.34
C GLN A 63 -6.57 16.90 -16.81
N ARG A 64 -5.99 17.95 -16.22
CA ARG A 64 -5.82 18.05 -14.77
C ARG A 64 -7.17 18.02 -14.05
N ASP A 65 -8.16 18.74 -14.54
CA ASP A 65 -9.50 18.77 -13.93
C ASP A 65 -10.21 17.43 -14.05
N LYS A 66 -10.14 16.78 -15.22
CA LYS A 66 -10.66 15.41 -15.41
C LYS A 66 -10.00 14.43 -14.44
N ILE A 67 -8.68 14.49 -14.28
CA ILE A 67 -7.95 13.61 -13.36
C ILE A 67 -8.36 13.89 -11.91
N ARG A 68 -8.50 15.15 -11.50
CA ARG A 68 -8.99 15.51 -10.15
C ARG A 68 -10.40 14.98 -9.90
N ALA A 69 -11.30 15.12 -10.88
CA ALA A 69 -12.67 14.59 -10.77
C ALA A 69 -12.67 13.07 -10.57
N ILE A 70 -11.91 12.32 -11.38
CA ILE A 70 -11.74 10.86 -11.25
C ILE A 70 -11.23 10.49 -9.85
N MET A 71 -10.26 11.24 -9.31
CA MET A 71 -9.74 10.99 -7.97
C MET A 71 -10.78 11.23 -6.87
N ILE A 72 -11.58 12.29 -6.99
CA ILE A 72 -12.63 12.63 -6.02
C ILE A 72 -13.71 11.57 -6.03
N GLU A 73 -14.19 11.18 -7.20
CA GLU A 73 -15.22 10.14 -7.38
C GLU A 73 -14.77 8.80 -6.76
N ASN A 74 -13.54 8.36 -7.07
CA ASN A 74 -12.98 7.15 -6.49
C ASN A 74 -12.79 7.24 -4.96
N MET A 75 -12.60 8.45 -4.42
CA MET A 75 -12.52 8.65 -2.97
C MET A 75 -13.90 8.55 -2.31
N GLN A 76 -14.95 9.03 -2.98
CA GLN A 76 -16.33 8.99 -2.50
C GLN A 76 -16.90 7.57 -2.47
N SER A 77 -16.46 6.69 -3.37
CA SER A 77 -16.87 5.28 -3.41
C SER A 77 -16.22 4.40 -2.32
N MET A 78 -15.45 4.98 -1.39
CA MET A 78 -14.81 4.21 -0.32
C MET A 78 -15.76 3.92 0.85
N PRO A 79 -15.76 2.67 1.38
CA PRO A 79 -16.40 2.36 2.64
C PRO A 79 -15.93 3.31 3.74
N LYS A 80 -16.88 4.02 4.35
CA LYS A 80 -16.62 5.00 5.40
C LYS A 80 -16.54 4.29 6.74
N ILE A 81 -15.31 4.04 7.20
CA ILE A 81 -15.05 3.40 8.51
C ILE A 81 -15.70 4.18 9.66
N SER A 82 -15.86 5.51 9.51
CA SER A 82 -16.56 6.36 10.48
C SER A 82 -17.98 5.90 10.79
N ASN A 83 -18.64 5.17 9.89
CA ASN A 83 -19.99 4.66 10.11
C ASN A 83 -20.06 3.60 11.23
N ALA A 84 -18.93 3.02 11.64
CA ALA A 84 -18.86 2.11 12.78
C ALA A 84 -18.81 2.85 14.14
N PHE A 85 -18.76 4.18 14.13
CA PHE A 85 -18.71 5.01 15.33
C PHE A 85 -20.00 5.83 15.43
N SER A 86 -20.53 5.90 16.63
CA SER A 86 -21.61 6.83 17.01
C SER A 86 -21.13 7.67 18.20
N ASP A 87 -21.91 8.66 18.60
CA ASP A 87 -21.55 9.53 19.74
C ASP A 87 -21.40 8.75 21.06
N THR A 88 -22.04 7.59 21.17
CA THR A 88 -22.09 6.80 22.40
C THR A 88 -21.42 5.44 22.31
N ASN A 89 -21.40 4.81 21.13
CA ASN A 89 -21.01 3.41 20.96
C ASN A 89 -20.12 3.17 19.73
N PHE A 90 -19.33 2.11 19.82
CA PHE A 90 -18.53 1.57 18.72
C PHE A 90 -19.09 0.20 18.30
N ASP A 91 -19.49 0.07 17.04
CA ASP A 91 -19.92 -1.19 16.45
C ASP A 91 -18.71 -1.94 15.87
N LYS A 92 -18.21 -2.89 16.65
CA LYS A 92 -17.05 -3.72 16.29
C LYS A 92 -17.28 -4.55 15.03
N GLU A 93 -18.48 -5.11 14.85
CA GLU A 93 -18.77 -6.00 13.71
C GLU A 93 -18.86 -5.19 12.42
N LEU A 94 -19.52 -4.03 12.47
CA LEU A 94 -19.57 -3.09 11.35
C LEU A 94 -18.16 -2.59 10.99
N PHE A 95 -17.33 -2.28 11.98
CA PHE A 95 -15.93 -1.89 11.74
C PHE A 95 -15.14 -2.97 10.99
N ILE A 96 -15.24 -4.23 11.43
CA ILE A 96 -14.54 -5.36 10.80
C ILE A 96 -15.04 -5.54 9.36
N LYS A 97 -16.36 -5.50 9.14
CA LYS A 97 -16.95 -5.60 7.81
C LYS A 97 -16.44 -4.51 6.86
N LEU A 98 -16.56 -3.24 7.25
CA LEU A 98 -16.11 -2.10 6.44
C LEU A 98 -14.60 -2.14 6.20
N SER A 99 -13.82 -2.61 7.18
CA SER A 99 -12.37 -2.77 7.04
C SER A 99 -11.99 -3.85 6.05
N LYS A 100 -12.68 -5.01 6.06
CA LYS A 100 -12.47 -6.09 5.08
C LYS A 100 -12.82 -5.64 3.67
N GLU A 101 -14.01 -5.08 3.49
CA GLU A 101 -14.47 -4.55 2.20
C GLU A 101 -13.50 -3.49 1.64
N LYS A 102 -12.97 -2.62 2.52
CA LYS A 102 -11.96 -1.64 2.13
C LYS A 102 -10.68 -2.28 1.63
N GLN A 103 -10.20 -3.36 2.26
CA GLN A 103 -8.97 -4.04 1.87
C GLN A 103 -9.16 -4.89 0.60
N GLU A 104 -10.25 -5.66 0.52
CA GLU A 104 -10.56 -6.54 -0.62
C GLU A 104 -10.71 -5.73 -1.92
N GLY A 105 -11.51 -4.66 -1.90
CA GLY A 105 -11.70 -3.81 -3.07
C GLY A 105 -10.56 -2.80 -3.32
N LYS A 106 -9.47 -2.81 -2.55
CA LYS A 106 -8.42 -1.77 -2.66
C LYS A 106 -7.67 -1.85 -3.98
N ILE A 107 -7.31 -3.07 -4.40
CA ILE A 107 -6.50 -3.30 -5.62
C ILE A 107 -7.34 -2.97 -6.85
N GLU A 108 -8.56 -3.49 -6.92
CA GLU A 108 -9.49 -3.27 -8.03
C GLU A 108 -9.79 -1.78 -8.23
N ARG A 109 -10.20 -1.06 -7.17
CA ARG A 109 -10.45 0.38 -7.25
C ARG A 109 -9.20 1.17 -7.65
N LYS A 110 -8.03 0.80 -7.12
CA LYS A 110 -6.77 1.43 -7.52
C LYS A 110 -6.50 1.20 -9.01
N ALA A 111 -6.70 -0.02 -9.50
CA ALA A 111 -6.51 -0.35 -10.91
C ALA A 111 -7.49 0.41 -11.80
N GLN A 112 -8.76 0.44 -11.43
CA GLN A 112 -9.81 1.18 -12.14
C GLN A 112 -9.50 2.69 -12.21
N MET A 113 -9.14 3.30 -11.08
CA MET A 113 -8.74 4.71 -11.03
C MET A 113 -7.53 4.96 -11.95
N ILE A 114 -6.50 4.11 -11.92
CA ILE A 114 -5.33 4.25 -12.78
C ILE A 114 -5.72 4.11 -14.26
N ALA A 115 -6.59 3.16 -14.59
CA ALA A 115 -7.07 2.97 -15.96
C ALA A 115 -7.82 4.21 -16.47
N SER A 116 -8.73 4.77 -15.68
CA SER A 116 -9.47 5.99 -16.02
C SER A 116 -8.55 7.19 -16.22
N VAL A 117 -7.56 7.36 -15.33
CA VAL A 117 -6.56 8.45 -15.47
C VAL A 117 -5.68 8.23 -16.71
N TYR A 118 -5.24 6.99 -16.96
CA TYR A 118 -4.40 6.66 -18.12
C TYR A 118 -5.12 6.90 -19.45
N ALA A 119 -6.44 6.71 -19.50
CA ALA A 119 -7.26 6.97 -20.68
C ALA A 119 -7.26 8.47 -21.09
N VAL A 120 -7.12 9.39 -20.13
CA VAL A 120 -7.10 10.85 -20.36
C VAL A 120 -5.78 11.31 -20.99
N LEU A 121 -4.71 10.51 -20.89
CA LEU A 121 -3.38 10.88 -21.38
C LEU A 121 -3.20 10.67 -22.89
N THR A 122 -2.44 11.57 -23.52
CA THR A 122 -2.02 11.44 -24.91
C THR A 122 -0.95 10.34 -25.07
N PRO A 123 -0.75 9.81 -26.29
CA PRO A 123 0.31 8.81 -26.53
C PRO A 123 1.71 9.27 -26.10
N ALA A 124 2.03 10.56 -26.28
CA ALA A 124 3.31 11.14 -25.86
C ALA A 124 3.45 11.14 -24.33
N GLN A 125 2.43 11.62 -23.60
CA GLN A 125 2.39 11.62 -22.13
C GLN A 125 2.47 10.19 -21.56
N LYS A 126 1.83 9.21 -22.22
CA LYS A 126 1.90 7.79 -21.85
C LYS A 126 3.32 7.22 -21.98
N ALA A 127 4.03 7.58 -23.04
CA ALA A 127 5.41 7.17 -23.25
C ALA A 127 6.36 7.78 -22.21
N GLU A 128 6.16 9.06 -21.89
CA GLU A 128 6.92 9.74 -20.83
C GLU A 128 6.66 9.12 -19.46
N LEU A 129 5.40 8.88 -19.11
CA LEU A 129 5.02 8.21 -17.86
C LEU A 129 5.71 6.86 -17.71
N ARG A 130 5.78 6.06 -18.78
CA ARG A 130 6.48 4.77 -18.77
C ARG A 130 7.95 4.93 -18.42
N LYS A 131 8.65 5.87 -19.06
CA LYS A 131 10.06 6.16 -18.77
C LYS A 131 10.26 6.56 -17.30
N MET A 132 9.40 7.42 -16.76
CA MET A 132 9.46 7.84 -15.35
C MET A 132 9.25 6.69 -14.38
N ILE A 133 8.36 5.76 -14.70
CA ILE A 133 8.12 4.56 -13.89
C ILE A 133 9.36 3.65 -13.92
N ASP A 134 9.89 3.36 -15.11
CA ASP A 134 11.06 2.50 -15.29
C ASP A 134 12.28 3.06 -14.55
N GLN A 135 12.55 4.35 -14.68
CA GLN A 135 13.63 5.04 -13.95
C GLN A 135 13.48 4.93 -12.43
N LYS A 136 12.26 5.13 -11.92
CA LYS A 136 11.98 5.03 -10.49
C LYS A 136 12.13 3.59 -9.98
N MET A 137 11.76 2.59 -10.78
CA MET A 137 12.01 1.20 -10.42
C MET A 137 13.51 0.90 -10.36
N ALA A 138 14.28 1.35 -11.35
CA ALA A 138 15.73 1.17 -11.38
C ALA A 138 16.42 1.80 -10.16
N MET A 139 16.11 3.06 -9.82
CA MET A 139 16.68 3.75 -8.65
C MET A 139 16.35 3.04 -7.33
N ARG A 140 15.14 2.48 -7.21
CA ARG A 140 14.74 1.73 -5.99
C ARG A 140 15.51 0.43 -5.85
N MET A 141 15.77 -0.27 -6.96
CA MET A 141 16.58 -1.49 -6.95
C MET A 141 18.02 -1.19 -6.57
N GLU A 142 18.61 -0.12 -7.11
CA GLU A 142 19.96 0.33 -6.77
C GLU A 142 20.09 0.72 -5.29
N SER A 143 19.13 1.48 -4.77
CA SER A 143 19.08 1.88 -3.36
C SER A 143 18.90 0.69 -2.40
N SER A 144 18.21 -0.36 -2.84
CA SER A 144 18.01 -1.59 -2.06
C SER A 144 19.25 -2.50 -2.06
N MET A 145 20.16 -2.34 -3.02
CA MET A 145 21.41 -3.11 -3.12
C MET A 145 22.65 -2.35 -2.59
N GLY A 146 22.61 -1.02 -2.49
CA GLY A 146 23.73 -0.16 -2.07
C GLY A 146 23.98 -0.06 -0.55
N GLY A 147 23.37 -0.91 0.27
CA GLY A 147 23.48 -0.87 1.74
C GLY A 147 24.83 -1.30 2.34
N LYS A 148 25.87 -1.56 1.55
CA LYS A 148 27.24 -1.78 2.03
C LYS A 148 28.25 -1.05 1.15
N SER A 149 29.22 -0.44 1.83
CA SER A 149 30.41 0.22 1.28
C SER A 149 30.22 1.68 0.87
N LYS A 150 30.54 2.57 1.82
CA LYS A 150 31.57 3.61 1.64
C LYS A 150 31.87 4.27 2.99
N ASN A 151 32.46 3.50 3.91
CA ASN A 151 33.38 4.06 4.90
C ASN A 151 34.78 3.58 4.52
N SER A 152 35.38 4.24 3.53
CA SER A 152 36.83 4.29 3.42
C SER A 152 37.19 5.76 3.62
N CYS A 153 37.37 6.12 4.90
CA CYS A 153 38.03 7.36 5.25
C CYS A 153 39.54 7.08 5.25
N LYS A 154 40.21 8.00 4.54
CA LYS A 154 41.66 8.23 4.41
C LYS A 154 42.49 7.88 5.64
#